data_AF-A0A120A0X0-F1
#
_entry.id   AF-A0A120A0X0-F1
#
_cell.length_a   1.000
_cell.length_b   1.000
_cell.length_c   1.000
_cell.angle_alpha   90.00
_cell.angle_beta   90.00
_cell.angle_gamma   90.00
#
_symmetry.space_group_name_H-M   'P 1'
#
loop_
_entity.id
_entity.type
_entity.pdbx_description
1 polymer ?
#
loop_
_entity_poly.entity_id
_entity_poly.type
_entity_poly.pdbx_seq_one_letter_code
_entity_poly.pdbx_strand_id
1 'polypeptide(L)'
;MNNHWNDLYTPKYFWKGTKGRKSRIFVDACCPLTGYYIDNCILDPIYQFLKSPTENITFDCLMNECLDSFFRACRDDMESTRTLEHFTEESNANGWEYLSDGKPFN
;
A
#
# COMPACT_ATOMS: atom_id res chain seq x y z
N MET A 1 20.77 -14.39 -1.66
CA MET A 1 20.86 -14.12 -0.21
C MET A 1 21.18 -12.64 -0.07
N ASN A 2 20.28 -11.85 0.54
CA ASN A 2 20.45 -10.39 0.66
C ASN A 2 21.41 -10.08 1.81
N ASN A 3 22.57 -9.51 1.50
CA ASN A 3 23.66 -9.25 2.44
C ASN A 3 23.46 -7.95 3.24
N HIS A 4 22.43 -7.16 2.94
CA HIS A 4 22.17 -5.86 3.58
C HIS A 4 21.39 -5.94 4.89
N TRP A 5 21.00 -7.15 5.33
CA TRP A 5 20.18 -7.33 6.53
C TRP A 5 20.87 -6.76 7.80
N ASN A 6 22.18 -6.91 7.93
CA ASN A 6 22.90 -6.35 9.09
C ASN A 6 22.89 -4.82 9.13
N ASP A 7 22.76 -4.15 7.99
CA ASP A 7 22.70 -2.69 7.91
C ASP A 7 21.35 -2.16 8.37
N LEU A 8 20.26 -2.84 8.02
CA LEU A 8 18.88 -2.47 8.36
C LEU A 8 18.59 -2.65 9.87
N TYR A 9 19.29 -3.57 10.54
CA TYR A 9 19.12 -3.88 11.97
C TYR A 9 20.34 -3.49 12.81
N THR A 10 20.85 -2.28 12.60
CA THR A 10 22.05 -1.83 13.31
C THR A 10 21.79 -1.67 14.82
N PRO A 11 22.60 -2.32 15.69
CA PRO A 11 22.47 -2.19 17.13
C PRO A 11 22.62 -0.73 17.61
N LYS A 12 22.04 -0.44 18.78
CA LYS A 12 22.33 0.83 19.49
C LYS A 12 23.83 0.87 19.78
N TYR A 13 24.47 2.00 19.49
CA TYR A 13 25.86 2.23 19.86
C TYR A 13 25.98 3.35 20.89
N PHE A 14 26.96 3.21 21.77
CA PHE A 14 27.28 4.17 22.81
C PHE A 14 28.67 4.71 22.55
N TRP A 15 28.79 6.04 22.45
CA TRP A 15 30.06 6.70 22.25
C TRP A 15 30.15 7.95 23.13
N LYS A 16 31.17 8.00 23.99
CA LYS A 16 31.43 9.11 24.94
C LYS A 16 30.18 9.61 25.70
N GLY A 17 29.36 8.70 26.21
CA GLY A 17 28.15 9.05 26.96
C GLY A 17 26.94 9.42 26.08
N THR A 18 27.12 9.50 24.76
CA THR A 18 26.05 9.74 23.79
C THR A 18 25.53 8.40 23.24
N LYS A 19 24.21 8.27 23.18
CA LYS A 19 23.52 7.09 22.66
C LYS A 19 23.02 7.37 21.25
N GLY A 20 23.49 6.60 20.27
CA GLY A 20 23.07 6.67 18.87
C GLY A 20 22.32 5.40 18.46
N ARG A 21 21.36 5.54 17.53
CA ARG A 21 20.69 4.41 16.88
C ARG A 21 20.42 4.78 15.43
N LYS A 22 20.74 3.91 14.48
CA LYS A 22 20.22 4.05 13.11
C LYS A 22 18.71 3.77 13.11
N SER A 23 17.95 4.37 12.19
CA SER A 23 16.51 4.13 12.08
C SER A 23 16.21 2.64 11.97
N ARG A 24 15.21 2.15 12.71
CA ARG A 24 14.67 0.79 12.50
C ARG A 24 13.80 0.88 11.26
N ILE A 25 14.17 0.19 10.20
CA ILE A 25 13.29 0.00 9.06
C ILE A 25 12.30 -1.10 9.45
N PHE A 26 11.00 -0.78 9.44
CA PHE A 26 9.95 -1.77 9.64
C PHE A 26 9.86 -2.62 8.37
N VAL A 27 10.03 -3.93 8.52
CA VAL A 27 9.94 -4.90 7.41
C VAL A 27 8.62 -5.66 7.40
N ASP A 28 7.83 -5.53 8.47
CA ASP A 28 6.48 -6.04 8.58
C ASP A 28 5.53 -4.85 8.58
N ALA A 29 4.65 -4.80 7.59
CA ALA A 29 3.71 -3.72 7.35
C ALA A 29 2.34 -4.34 7.04
N CYS A 30 1.65 -4.80 8.08
CA CYS A 30 0.24 -5.11 8.00
C CYS A 30 -0.54 -3.79 8.03
N CYS A 31 -1.22 -3.44 6.93
CA CYS A 31 -2.03 -2.23 6.79
C CYS A 31 -1.23 -0.92 7.05
N PRO A 32 -0.20 -0.61 6.24
CA PRO A 32 0.57 0.62 6.38
C PRO A 32 -0.29 1.86 6.14
N LEU A 33 0.15 3.01 6.67
CA LEU A 33 -0.48 4.33 6.51
C LEU A 33 -1.94 4.38 7.00
N THR A 34 -2.91 4.53 6.10
CA THR A 34 -4.35 4.56 6.43
C THR A 34 -4.93 3.15 6.61
N GLY A 35 -4.17 2.12 6.22
CA GLY A 35 -4.61 0.74 6.23
C GLY A 35 -5.52 0.37 5.05
N TYR A 36 -5.66 1.28 4.08
CA TYR A 36 -6.41 1.04 2.86
C TYR A 36 -5.53 0.33 1.83
N TYR A 37 -6.12 -0.47 0.95
CA TYR A 37 -5.32 -1.30 0.02
C TYR A 37 -4.45 -0.45 -0.92
N ILE A 38 -4.88 0.78 -1.23
CA ILE A 38 -4.12 1.74 -2.04
C ILE A 38 -2.78 2.13 -1.38
N ASP A 39 -2.70 2.11 -0.04
CA ASP A 39 -1.44 2.33 0.67
C ASP A 39 -0.42 1.23 0.38
N ASN A 40 -0.89 -0.01 0.19
CA ASN A 40 -0.02 -1.08 -0.26
C ASN A 40 0.42 -0.85 -1.71
N CYS A 41 -0.45 -0.33 -2.58
CA CYS A 41 -0.10 -0.06 -3.98
C CYS A 41 1.01 0.99 -4.12
N ILE A 42 1.01 2.05 -3.31
CA ILE A 42 2.08 3.07 -3.36
C ILE A 42 3.41 2.53 -2.77
N LEU A 43 3.35 1.64 -1.79
CA LEU A 43 4.54 1.09 -1.13
C LEU A 43 5.11 -0.17 -1.79
N ASP A 44 4.30 -0.90 -2.58
CA ASP A 44 4.71 -2.18 -3.17
C ASP A 44 6.00 -2.07 -3.99
N PRO A 45 6.21 -1.07 -4.87
CA PRO A 45 7.47 -0.97 -5.62
C PRO A 45 8.69 -0.86 -4.71
N ILE A 46 8.59 -0.12 -3.59
CA ILE A 46 9.66 -0.03 -2.59
C ILE A 46 9.89 -1.39 -1.94
N TYR A 47 8.83 -2.11 -1.56
CA TYR A 47 8.96 -3.44 -0.96
C TYR A 47 9.56 -4.47 -1.92
N GLN A 48 9.17 -4.45 -3.19
CA GLN A 48 9.76 -5.33 -4.20
C GLN A 48 11.23 -5.00 -4.43
N PHE A 49 11.59 -3.72 -4.50
CA PHE A 49 12.98 -3.28 -4.59
C PHE A 49 13.80 -3.71 -3.37
N LEU A 50 13.30 -3.54 -2.15
CA LEU A 50 14.02 -3.94 -0.93
C LEU A 50 14.20 -5.46 -0.82
N LYS A 51 13.26 -6.26 -1.36
CA LYS A 51 13.38 -7.72 -1.43
C LYS A 51 14.49 -8.15 -2.38
N SER A 52 14.62 -7.49 -3.54
CA SER A 52 15.62 -7.82 -4.57
C SER A 52 16.12 -6.56 -5.28
N PRO A 53 17.06 -5.82 -4.69
CA PRO A 53 17.59 -4.60 -5.29
C PRO A 53 18.27 -4.89 -6.63
N THR A 54 18.06 -4.03 -7.61
CA THR A 54 18.73 -4.08 -8.92
C THR A 54 19.61 -2.84 -9.11
N GLU A 55 20.76 -3.01 -9.77
CA GLU A 55 21.73 -1.91 -9.94
C GLU A 55 21.27 -0.82 -10.93
N ASN A 56 20.21 -1.10 -11.70
CA ASN A 56 19.75 -0.23 -12.79
C ASN A 56 18.55 0.65 -12.44
N ILE A 57 18.06 0.61 -11.19
CA ILE A 57 16.95 1.46 -10.73
C ILE A 57 17.50 2.72 -10.07
N THR A 58 17.07 3.88 -10.56
CA THR A 58 17.27 5.15 -9.86
C THR A 58 16.15 5.39 -8.86
N PHE A 59 16.39 6.29 -7.90
CA PHE A 59 15.34 6.74 -6.99
C PHE A 59 14.13 7.31 -7.74
N ASP A 60 14.36 8.12 -8.79
CA ASP A 60 13.28 8.71 -9.58
C ASP A 60 12.45 7.65 -10.32
N CYS A 61 13.08 6.61 -10.87
CA CYS A 61 12.36 5.47 -11.46
C CYS A 61 11.47 4.80 -10.42
N LEU A 62 12.00 4.51 -9.23
CA LEU A 62 11.25 3.87 -8.16
C LEU A 62 10.07 4.74 -7.68
N MET A 63 10.28 6.05 -7.52
CA MET A 63 9.22 6.98 -7.11
C MET A 63 8.13 7.11 -8.18
N ASN A 64 8.49 7.11 -9.47
CA ASN A 64 7.51 7.11 -10.55
C ASN A 64 6.67 5.82 -10.54
N GLU A 65 7.28 4.65 -10.33
CA GLU A 65 6.53 3.38 -10.20
C GLU A 65 5.55 3.39 -9.02
N CYS A 66 5.94 3.97 -7.89
CA CYS A 66 5.06 4.18 -6.73
C CYS A 66 3.84 5.03 -7.09
N LEU A 67 4.07 6.19 -7.73
CA LEU A 67 3.00 7.12 -8.09
C LEU A 67 2.09 6.55 -9.18
N ASP A 68 2.65 5.90 -10.19
CA ASP A 68 1.87 5.25 -11.26
C ASP A 68 0.98 4.14 -10.70
N SER A 69 1.52 3.32 -9.79
CA SER A 69 0.75 2.27 -9.11
C SER A 69 -0.36 2.85 -8.24
N PHE A 70 -0.08 3.92 -7.51
CA PHE A 70 -1.06 4.65 -6.70
C PHE A 70 -2.19 5.22 -7.54
N PHE A 71 -1.89 6.00 -8.58
CA PHE A 71 -2.91 6.64 -9.40
C PHE A 71 -3.73 5.64 -10.22
N ARG A 72 -3.11 4.53 -10.67
CA ARG A 72 -3.84 3.42 -11.27
C ARG A 72 -4.81 2.80 -10.28
N ALA A 73 -4.36 2.49 -9.05
CA ALA A 73 -5.24 1.95 -8.02
C ALA A 73 -6.39 2.89 -7.66
N CYS A 74 -6.15 4.20 -7.53
CA CYS A 74 -7.22 5.19 -7.31
C CYS A 74 -8.24 5.23 -8.44
N ARG A 75 -7.78 5.12 -9.70
CA ARG A 75 -8.67 5.07 -10.86
C ARG A 75 -9.51 3.80 -10.84
N ASP A 76 -8.86 2.65 -10.64
CA ASP A 76 -9.53 1.35 -10.66
C ASP A 76 -10.54 1.23 -9.51
N ASP A 77 -10.22 1.78 -8.32
CA ASP A 77 -11.16 1.88 -7.20
C ASP A 77 -12.40 2.71 -7.58
N MET A 78 -12.18 3.92 -8.12
CA MET A 78 -13.25 4.79 -8.57
C MET A 78 -14.12 4.13 -9.64
N GLU A 79 -13.54 3.43 -10.61
CA GLU A 79 -14.33 2.70 -11.62
C GLU A 79 -15.06 1.49 -11.03
N SER A 80 -14.45 0.78 -10.06
CA SER A 80 -15.09 -0.33 -9.35
C SER A 80 -16.38 0.10 -8.68
N THR A 81 -16.40 1.28 -8.04
CA THR A 81 -17.61 1.83 -7.40
C THR A 81 -18.78 2.08 -8.35
N ARG A 82 -18.53 2.11 -9.66
CA ARG A 82 -19.56 2.33 -10.70
C ARG A 82 -20.08 1.04 -11.32
N THR A 83 -19.58 -0.12 -10.88
CA THR A 83 -19.99 -1.42 -11.42
C THR A 83 -21.32 -1.88 -10.83
N LEU A 84 -22.02 -2.74 -11.58
CA LEU A 84 -23.22 -3.40 -11.08
C LEU A 84 -22.91 -4.34 -9.90
N GLU A 85 -21.72 -4.93 -9.89
CA GLU A 85 -21.24 -5.79 -8.80
C GLU A 85 -21.16 -4.98 -7.50
N HIS A 86 -20.49 -3.83 -7.51
CA HIS A 86 -20.41 -2.94 -6.36
C HIS A 86 -21.80 -2.48 -5.89
N PHE A 87 -22.67 -2.07 -6.82
CA PHE A 87 -24.05 -1.72 -6.49
C PHE A 87 -24.80 -2.88 -5.83
N THR A 88 -24.64 -4.11 -6.34
CA THR A 88 -25.30 -5.30 -5.80
C THR A 88 -24.79 -5.64 -4.40
N GLU A 89 -23.49 -5.55 -4.18
CA GLU A 89 -22.86 -5.77 -2.87
C GLU A 89 -23.35 -4.74 -1.85
N GLU A 90 -23.30 -3.45 -2.20
CA GLU A 90 -23.81 -2.35 -1.35
C GLU A 90 -25.30 -2.51 -1.05
N SER A 91 -26.09 -2.82 -2.07
CA SER A 91 -27.53 -3.02 -1.93
C SER A 91 -27.87 -4.18 -0.99
N ASN A 92 -27.14 -5.29 -1.11
CA ASN A 92 -27.32 -6.45 -0.23
C ASN A 92 -26.86 -6.13 1.21
N ALA A 93 -25.72 -5.47 1.37
CA ALA A 93 -25.17 -5.10 2.67
C ALA A 93 -26.11 -4.14 3.44
N ASN A 94 -26.79 -3.24 2.72
CA ASN A 94 -27.72 -2.27 3.30
C ASN A 94 -29.18 -2.76 3.34
N GLY A 95 -29.48 -3.95 2.79
CA GLY A 95 -30.84 -4.48 2.73
C GLY A 95 -31.80 -3.62 1.91
N TRP A 96 -31.32 -3.01 0.82
CA TRP A 96 -32.16 -2.21 -0.06
C TRP A 96 -33.09 -3.10 -0.89
N GLU A 97 -34.36 -2.71 -0.96
CA GLU A 97 -35.41 -3.39 -1.73
C GLU A 97 -35.89 -2.49 -2.87
N TYR A 98 -36.30 -3.10 -3.98
CA TYR A 98 -36.75 -2.37 -5.17
C TYR A 98 -38.04 -2.97 -5.73
N LEU A 99 -38.88 -2.11 -6.29
CA LEU A 99 -40.03 -2.48 -7.09
C LEU A 99 -39.60 -3.08 -8.43
N SER A 100 -40.54 -3.73 -9.14
CA SER A 100 -40.28 -4.32 -10.46
C SER A 100 -39.91 -3.30 -11.55
N ASP A 101 -40.20 -2.00 -11.32
CA ASP A 101 -39.79 -0.90 -12.19
C ASP A 101 -38.41 -0.31 -11.84
N GLY A 102 -37.71 -0.91 -10.86
CA GLY A 102 -36.38 -0.51 -10.42
C GLY A 102 -36.34 0.64 -9.43
N LYS A 103 -37.50 1.18 -8.99
CA LYS A 103 -37.53 2.21 -7.95
C LYS A 103 -37.31 1.60 -6.55
N PRO A 104 -36.67 2.34 -5.62
CA PRO A 104 -36.60 1.92 -4.22
C PRO A 104 -37.99 1.62 -3.64
N PHE A 105 -38.10 0.56 -2.85
CA PHE A 105 -39.35 0.15 -2.20
C PHE A 105 -39.68 0.95 -0.93
N ASN A 106 -38.66 1.55 -0.30
CA ASN A 106 -38.76 2.39 0.91
C ASN A 106 -38.72 3.88 0.60
#